data_AF-A0A9Q0WLN5-F1
#
_entry.id   AF-A0A9Q0WLN5-F1
#
_cell.length_a   1.000
_cell.length_b   1.000
_cell.length_c   1.000
_cell.angle_alpha   90.00
_cell.angle_beta   90.00
_cell.angle_gamma   90.00
#
_symmetry.space_group_name_H-M   'P 1'
#
loop_
_entity.id
_entity.type
_entity.pdbx_description
1 polymer ?
#
loop_
_entity_poly.entity_id
_entity_poly.type
_entity_poly.pdbx_seq_one_letter_code
_entity_poly.pdbx_strand_id
1 'polypeptide(L)'
;MQKVYQNELGPQPVPLTVTGQVIDEEDMYFLDADNGDDDDGDDTNEEILKENEDSAQEQRSTQTKRVTRVELNKRARRKEQGKKEAEVKKKQKLSKGIDSLPDIIQEIAKEDEEKLKRNIRRIVSKQERLKACPPRLGRHKFEPAPIQVPLSEEITGSLRKIKGCSTLVRDRFKSLEKRGLVVPTARTKTKRK
;
A
#
# COMPACT_ATOMS: atom_id res chain seq x y z
N MET A 1 -20.15 -11.33 11.92
CA MET A 1 -19.05 -10.57 11.29
C MET A 1 -19.14 -9.06 11.53
N GLN A 2 -20.26 -8.36 11.30
CA GLN A 2 -20.32 -6.89 11.53
C GLN A 2 -19.93 -6.46 12.96
N LYS A 3 -20.44 -7.15 14.00
CA LYS A 3 -20.17 -6.78 15.40
C LYS A 3 -18.72 -7.02 15.85
N VAL A 4 -18.07 -8.08 15.36
CA VAL A 4 -16.67 -8.41 15.70
C VAL A 4 -15.73 -7.42 15.03
N TYR A 5 -16.03 -7.06 13.76
CA TYR A 5 -15.28 -6.03 13.05
C TYR A 5 -15.54 -4.63 13.60
N GLN A 6 -16.74 -4.29 14.09
CA GLN A 6 -17.00 -2.99 14.73
C GLN A 6 -16.17 -2.75 15.99
N ASN A 7 -15.96 -3.80 16.80
CA ASN A 7 -15.14 -3.68 18.00
C ASN A 7 -13.63 -3.61 17.70
N GLU A 8 -13.17 -4.22 16.59
CA GLU A 8 -11.76 -4.19 16.16
C GLU A 8 -11.40 -2.99 15.23
N LEU A 9 -12.38 -2.38 14.56
CA LEU A 9 -12.17 -1.32 13.54
C LEU A 9 -12.84 0.03 13.89
N GLY A 10 -13.57 0.12 15.00
CA GLY A 10 -14.07 1.40 15.49
C GLY A 10 -12.91 2.29 15.95
N PRO A 11 -13.00 3.63 15.79
CA PRO A 11 -12.03 4.52 16.41
C PRO A 11 -11.97 4.22 17.91
N GLN A 12 -10.76 4.18 18.48
CA GLN A 12 -10.64 4.05 19.93
C GLN A 12 -11.44 5.19 20.58
N PRO A 13 -12.28 4.90 21.59
CA PRO A 13 -13.05 5.93 22.26
C PRO A 13 -12.10 6.94 22.89
N VAL A 14 -12.39 8.22 22.70
CA VAL A 14 -11.59 9.30 23.28
C VAL A 14 -11.58 9.11 24.81
N PRO A 15 -10.40 9.12 25.45
CA PRO A 15 -10.33 8.99 26.90
C PRO A 15 -11.10 10.12 27.57
N LEU A 16 -11.92 9.79 28.57
CA LEU A 16 -12.77 10.76 29.28
C LEU A 16 -11.96 11.82 30.05
N THR A 17 -10.73 11.49 30.43
CA THR A 17 -9.81 12.39 31.13
C THR A 17 -8.44 12.29 30.49
N VAL A 18 -7.98 13.38 29.89
CA VAL A 18 -6.56 13.57 29.53
C VAL A 18 -5.89 14.19 30.75
N THR A 19 -5.02 13.46 31.43
CA THR A 19 -4.20 14.03 32.49
C THR A 19 -3.17 14.95 31.86
N GLY A 20 -3.49 16.24 31.77
CA GLY A 20 -2.52 17.26 31.41
C GLY A 20 -1.41 17.31 32.46
N GLN A 21 -0.16 17.43 32.01
CA GLN A 21 0.91 17.88 32.91
C GLN A 21 0.58 19.32 33.31
N VAL A 22 0.79 19.64 34.59
CA VAL A 22 0.67 21.02 35.08
C VAL A 22 1.77 21.81 34.39
N ILE A 23 1.40 22.72 33.50
CA ILE A 23 2.32 23.64 32.85
C ILE A 23 2.60 24.74 33.87
N ASP A 24 3.88 24.94 34.20
CA ASP A 24 4.29 26.00 35.13
C ASP A 24 3.97 27.37 34.52
N GLU A 25 3.59 28.33 35.38
CA GLU A 25 3.06 29.64 34.96
C GLU A 25 4.03 30.46 34.07
N GLU A 26 5.32 30.11 34.09
CA GLU A 26 6.37 30.73 33.28
C GLU A 26 6.32 30.32 31.80
N ASP A 27 5.87 29.10 31.48
CA ASP A 27 5.80 28.60 30.09
C ASP A 27 4.55 29.10 29.34
N MET A 28 3.56 29.64 30.06
CA MET A 28 2.37 30.26 29.46
C MET A 28 2.69 31.59 28.76
N TYR A 29 3.81 32.23 29.11
CA TYR A 29 4.17 33.57 28.60
C TYR A 29 4.90 33.56 27.25
N PHE A 30 5.23 32.41 26.67
CA PHE A 30 5.98 32.31 25.41
C PHE A 30 5.11 32.10 24.15
N LEU A 31 3.79 32.20 24.26
CA LEU A 31 2.86 31.83 23.19
C LEU A 31 2.21 32.99 22.42
N ASP A 32 2.67 34.23 22.58
CA ASP A 32 2.16 35.36 21.79
C ASP A 32 3.25 36.07 20.96
N ALA A 33 2.94 36.17 19.66
CA ALA A 33 3.39 37.13 18.66
C ALA A 33 4.75 36.95 17.96
N ASP A 34 4.77 36.12 16.91
CA ASP A 34 5.55 36.40 15.69
C ASP A 34 4.58 36.65 14.53
N ASN A 35 4.06 37.88 14.47
CA ASN A 35 3.41 38.44 13.28
C ASN A 35 4.45 39.35 12.62
N GLY A 36 5.07 38.86 11.55
CA GLY A 36 5.92 39.64 10.64
C GLY A 36 5.46 39.47 9.19
N ASP A 37 4.58 40.36 8.74
CA ASP A 37 4.64 40.99 7.40
C ASP A 37 6.03 41.66 7.28
N ASP A 38 6.73 41.81 6.16
CA ASP A 38 6.40 41.85 4.73
C ASP A 38 7.76 41.79 3.97
N ASP A 39 7.74 41.39 2.69
CA ASP A 39 8.48 42.00 1.56
C ASP A 39 9.08 40.99 0.55
N ASP A 40 8.84 41.35 -0.70
CA ASP A 40 8.85 40.61 -1.95
C ASP A 40 10.24 40.23 -2.49
N GLY A 41 10.27 39.19 -3.33
CA GLY A 41 11.46 38.79 -4.07
C GLY A 41 11.23 37.62 -5.02
N ASP A 42 10.33 37.82 -5.99
CA ASP A 42 10.22 37.06 -7.23
C ASP A 42 11.57 36.99 -7.97
N ASP A 43 12.06 35.79 -8.30
CA ASP A 43 12.76 35.55 -9.56
C ASP A 43 12.76 34.05 -9.90
N THR A 44 11.70 33.65 -10.58
CA THR A 44 11.63 32.38 -11.31
C THR A 44 12.49 32.40 -12.57
N ASN A 45 13.48 31.50 -12.59
CA ASN A 45 13.70 30.57 -13.72
C ASN A 45 14.04 31.20 -15.09
N GLU A 46 15.33 31.52 -15.33
CA GLU A 46 15.84 31.71 -16.70
C GLU A 46 16.45 30.42 -17.26
N GLU A 47 15.74 29.87 -18.25
CA GLU A 47 16.22 28.87 -19.20
C GLU A 47 17.35 29.42 -20.09
N ILE A 48 18.38 28.60 -20.28
CA ILE A 48 18.89 28.11 -21.56
C ILE A 48 18.72 29.06 -22.78
N LEU A 49 19.87 29.53 -23.32
CA LEU A 49 20.28 29.46 -24.74
C LEU A 49 21.20 30.64 -25.09
N LYS A 50 22.52 30.41 -25.16
CA LYS A 50 23.41 31.13 -26.07
C LYS A 50 24.37 30.17 -26.75
N GLU A 51 23.97 29.87 -27.97
CA GLU A 51 24.77 29.42 -29.10
C GLU A 51 26.08 30.23 -29.21
N ASN A 52 27.21 29.57 -29.45
CA ASN A 52 28.33 30.09 -30.23
C ASN A 52 29.27 28.95 -30.63
N GLU A 53 29.53 28.90 -31.93
CA GLU A 53 30.45 28.03 -32.64
C GLU A 53 31.93 28.26 -32.25
N ASP A 54 32.73 27.26 -32.62
CA ASP A 54 34.18 27.29 -32.82
C ASP A 54 35.10 27.56 -31.63
N SER A 55 35.69 26.47 -31.12
CA SER A 55 37.10 26.24 -31.42
C SER A 55 37.57 24.88 -30.92
N ALA A 56 38.09 24.08 -31.85
CA ALA A 56 39.00 22.98 -31.56
C ALA A 56 40.21 23.54 -30.78
N GLN A 57 40.22 23.35 -29.47
CA GLN A 57 41.39 23.62 -28.63
C GLN A 57 41.90 22.31 -28.03
N GLU A 58 42.87 21.76 -28.73
CA GLU A 58 44.09 21.16 -28.21
C GLU A 58 44.07 20.71 -26.74
N GLN A 59 44.12 19.40 -26.53
CA GLN A 59 44.52 18.75 -25.29
C GLN A 59 45.94 19.19 -24.89
N ARG A 60 46.07 20.36 -24.25
CA ARG A 60 47.32 20.81 -23.62
C ARG A 60 47.51 20.02 -22.34
N SER A 61 48.41 19.04 -22.36
CA SER A 61 48.89 18.36 -21.16
C SER A 61 49.59 19.38 -20.26
N THR A 62 48.87 19.86 -19.25
CA THR A 62 49.46 20.72 -18.23
C THR A 62 50.52 19.92 -17.50
N GLN A 63 51.80 20.29 -17.70
CA GLN A 63 52.91 19.70 -16.96
C GLN A 63 52.69 19.97 -15.46
N THR A 64 52.22 18.98 -14.73
CA THR A 64 52.03 19.09 -13.28
C THR A 64 53.40 19.34 -12.64
N LYS A 65 53.49 20.42 -11.85
CA LYS A 65 54.71 20.77 -11.11
C LYS A 65 55.12 19.58 -10.24
N ARG A 66 56.41 19.21 -10.27
CA ARG A 66 56.95 18.14 -9.42
C ARG A 66 56.70 18.48 -7.96
N VAL A 67 55.84 17.68 -7.32
CA VAL A 67 55.47 17.79 -5.91
C VAL A 67 56.70 17.53 -5.04
N THR A 68 56.88 18.35 -4.01
CA THR A 68 58.04 18.23 -3.11
C THR A 68 57.92 17.00 -2.20
N ARG A 69 59.06 16.48 -1.72
CA ARG A 69 59.10 15.30 -0.83
C ARG A 69 58.28 15.50 0.46
N VAL A 70 58.18 16.75 0.94
CA VAL A 70 57.38 17.13 2.12
C VAL A 70 55.87 17.00 1.85
N GLU A 71 55.41 17.43 0.69
CA GLU A 71 54.00 17.30 0.28
C GLU A 71 53.59 15.83 0.09
N LEU A 72 54.48 14.98 -0.42
CA LEU A 72 54.27 13.53 -0.50
C LEU A 72 54.10 12.90 0.88
N ASN A 73 54.95 13.25 1.85
CA ASN A 73 54.82 12.76 3.23
C ASN A 73 53.55 13.29 3.92
N LYS A 74 53.18 14.55 3.68
CA LYS A 74 51.91 15.12 4.19
C LYS A 74 50.69 14.38 3.62
N ARG A 75 50.72 14.03 2.34
CA ARG A 75 49.66 13.25 1.68
C ARG A 75 49.61 11.81 2.20
N ALA A 76 50.76 11.17 2.43
CA ALA A 76 50.83 9.84 3.03
C ALA A 76 50.22 9.82 4.43
N ARG A 77 50.60 10.77 5.30
CA ARG A 77 50.04 10.91 6.65
C ARG A 77 48.52 11.13 6.65
N ARG A 78 48.01 11.99 5.76
CA ARG A 78 46.56 12.22 5.62
C ARG A 78 45.82 10.97 5.10
N LYS A 79 46.43 10.22 4.18
CA LYS A 79 45.87 8.96 3.68
C LYS A 79 45.80 7.90 4.78
N GLU A 80 46.80 7.80 5.64
CA GLU A 80 46.78 6.89 6.79
C GLU A 80 45.76 7.29 7.84
N GLN A 81 45.63 8.58 8.15
CA GLN A 81 44.58 9.10 9.03
C GLN A 81 43.19 8.80 8.46
N GLY A 82 42.96 9.05 7.17
CA GLY A 82 41.70 8.73 6.51
C GLY A 82 41.37 7.23 6.51
N LYS A 83 42.36 6.34 6.41
CA LYS A 83 42.16 4.89 6.55
C LYS A 83 41.73 4.52 7.97
N LYS A 84 42.41 5.04 8.99
CA LYS A 84 42.07 4.80 10.40
C LYS A 84 40.67 5.29 10.74
N GLU A 85 40.31 6.50 10.30
CA GLU A 85 38.97 7.05 10.46
C GLU A 85 37.91 6.20 9.74
N ALA A 86 38.20 5.73 8.52
CA ALA A 86 37.30 4.86 7.79
C ALA A 86 37.09 3.51 8.50
N GLU A 87 38.14 2.94 9.09
CA GLU A 87 38.03 1.71 9.88
C GLU A 87 37.21 1.90 11.16
N VAL A 88 37.40 3.02 11.87
CA VAL A 88 36.58 3.36 13.03
C VAL A 88 35.12 3.54 12.64
N LYS A 89 34.84 4.25 11.54
CA LYS A 89 33.48 4.41 11.01
C LYS A 89 32.86 3.06 10.63
N LYS A 90 33.63 2.13 10.05
CA LYS A 90 33.15 0.76 9.77
C LYS A 90 32.78 0.03 11.05
N LYS A 91 33.63 0.05 12.08
CA LYS A 91 33.35 -0.57 13.39
C LYS A 91 32.12 0.04 14.08
N GLN A 92 31.96 1.37 13.99
CA GLN A 92 30.78 2.07 14.50
C GLN A 92 29.50 1.68 13.75
N LYS A 93 29.55 1.49 12.43
CA LYS A 93 28.40 1.00 11.67
C LYS A 93 28.02 -0.43 12.06
N LEU A 94 29.02 -1.30 12.26
CA LEU A 94 28.78 -2.69 12.68
C LEU A 94 28.17 -2.76 14.08
N SER A 95 28.69 -2.00 15.05
CA SER A 95 28.12 -1.94 16.41
C SER A 95 26.69 -1.41 16.38
N LYS A 96 26.43 -0.30 15.70
CA LYS A 96 25.05 0.21 15.52
C LYS A 96 24.09 -0.83 14.94
N GLY A 97 24.55 -1.60 13.95
CA GLY A 97 23.75 -2.69 13.37
C GLY A 97 23.46 -3.82 14.37
N ILE A 98 24.42 -4.14 15.25
CA ILE A 98 24.25 -5.14 16.32
C ILE A 98 23.28 -4.62 17.39
N ASP A 99 23.42 -3.36 17.79
CA ASP A 99 22.60 -2.74 18.83
C ASP A 99 21.13 -2.61 18.41
N SER A 100 20.85 -2.47 17.10
CA SER A 100 19.49 -2.43 16.54
C SER A 100 18.84 -3.80 16.32
N LEU A 101 19.56 -4.91 16.48
CA LEU A 101 19.00 -6.26 16.32
C LEU A 101 17.74 -6.55 17.15
N PRO A 102 17.66 -6.21 18.45
CA PRO A 102 16.45 -6.46 19.24
C PRO A 102 15.22 -5.75 18.68
N ASP A 103 15.38 -4.51 18.22
CA ASP A 103 14.29 -3.73 17.62
C ASP A 103 13.81 -4.38 16.32
N ILE A 104 14.75 -4.83 15.48
CA ILE A 104 14.45 -5.56 14.24
C ILE A 104 13.71 -6.87 14.54
N ILE A 105 14.11 -7.61 15.56
CA ILE A 105 13.44 -8.86 15.97
C ILE A 105 12.01 -8.58 16.43
N GLN A 106 11.80 -7.51 17.21
CA GLN A 106 10.46 -7.10 17.65
C GLN A 106 9.59 -6.66 16.46
N GLU A 107 10.16 -5.94 15.49
CA GLU A 107 9.47 -5.55 14.27
C GLU A 107 9.04 -6.77 13.44
N ILE A 108 9.94 -7.73 13.23
CA ILE A 108 9.65 -8.99 12.52
C ILE A 108 8.51 -9.74 13.23
N ALA A 109 8.55 -9.86 14.56
CA ALA A 109 7.50 -10.53 15.32
C ALA A 109 6.13 -9.88 15.12
N LYS A 110 6.06 -8.53 15.17
CA LYS A 110 4.83 -7.78 14.90
C LYS A 110 4.34 -8.00 13.47
N GLU A 111 5.24 -7.97 12.48
CA GLU A 111 4.88 -8.19 11.07
C GLU A 111 4.34 -9.62 10.85
N ASP A 112 4.94 -10.62 11.48
CA ASP A 112 4.50 -12.01 11.40
C ASP A 112 3.13 -12.21 12.03
N GLU A 113 2.85 -11.61 13.19
CA GLU A 113 1.50 -11.60 13.77
C GLU A 113 0.47 -10.99 12.83
N GLU A 114 0.78 -9.88 12.19
CA GLU A 114 -0.10 -9.26 11.20
C GLU A 114 -0.31 -10.15 9.97
N LYS A 115 0.75 -10.77 9.44
CA LYS A 115 0.67 -11.72 8.32
C LYS A 115 -0.22 -12.91 8.68
N LEU A 116 -0.09 -13.45 9.88
CA LEU A 116 -0.94 -14.53 10.39
C LEU A 116 -2.40 -14.08 10.49
N LYS A 117 -2.70 -12.92 11.08
CA LYS A 117 -4.06 -12.35 11.14
C LYS A 117 -4.65 -12.17 9.74
N ARG A 118 -3.88 -11.63 8.79
CA ARG A 118 -4.29 -11.47 7.37
C ARG A 118 -4.58 -12.83 6.73
N ASN A 119 -3.77 -13.84 7.00
CA ASN A 119 -3.98 -15.19 6.46
C ASN A 119 -5.26 -15.83 7.03
N ILE A 120 -5.46 -15.77 8.34
CA ILE A 120 -6.67 -16.28 9.01
C ILE A 120 -7.92 -15.60 8.43
N ARG A 121 -7.91 -14.27 8.27
CA ARG A 121 -9.00 -13.52 7.62
C ARG A 121 -9.32 -14.05 6.22
N ARG A 122 -8.30 -14.34 5.41
CA ARG A 122 -8.47 -14.91 4.05
C ARG A 122 -9.06 -16.33 4.10
N ILE A 123 -8.59 -17.17 5.02
CA ILE A 123 -9.09 -18.55 5.16
C ILE A 123 -10.56 -18.55 5.58
N VAL A 124 -10.91 -17.78 6.61
CA VAL A 124 -12.29 -17.65 7.10
C VAL A 124 -13.20 -17.11 5.99
N SER A 125 -12.81 -16.02 5.32
CA SER A 125 -13.59 -15.46 4.20
C SER A 125 -13.79 -16.46 3.06
N LYS A 126 -12.77 -17.27 2.73
CA LYS A 126 -12.90 -18.34 1.75
C LYS A 126 -13.89 -19.40 2.21
N GLN A 127 -13.81 -19.86 3.45
CA GLN A 127 -14.72 -20.87 4.00
C GLN A 127 -16.17 -20.37 4.03
N GLU A 128 -16.41 -19.13 4.45
CA GLU A 128 -17.74 -18.50 4.43
C GLU A 128 -18.27 -18.38 3.00
N ARG A 129 -17.44 -17.96 2.06
CA ARG A 129 -17.83 -17.86 0.65
C ARG A 129 -18.21 -19.22 0.05
N LEU A 130 -17.50 -20.29 0.42
CA LEU A 130 -17.82 -21.65 -0.01
C LEU A 130 -19.14 -22.17 0.60
N LYS A 131 -19.53 -21.70 1.79
CA LYS A 131 -20.83 -22.03 2.40
C LYS A 131 -22.00 -21.30 1.71
N ALA A 132 -21.80 -20.03 1.35
CA ALA A 132 -22.88 -19.19 0.79
C ALA A 132 -23.03 -19.34 -0.73
N CYS A 133 -21.93 -19.50 -1.45
CA CYS A 133 -21.90 -19.48 -2.90
C CYS A 133 -21.22 -20.73 -3.47
N PRO A 134 -21.65 -21.19 -4.66
CA PRO A 134 -21.00 -22.31 -5.30
C PRO A 134 -19.56 -21.97 -5.71
N PRO A 135 -18.67 -22.98 -5.82
CA PRO A 135 -17.29 -22.77 -6.23
C PRO A 135 -17.25 -22.16 -7.64
N ARG A 136 -16.37 -21.16 -7.82
CA ARG A 136 -16.19 -20.52 -9.13
C ARG A 136 -15.45 -21.49 -10.06
N LEU A 137 -16.17 -22.03 -11.02
CA LEU A 137 -15.61 -22.78 -12.13
C LEU A 137 -15.39 -21.81 -13.30
N GLY A 138 -14.14 -21.61 -13.73
CA GLY A 138 -13.81 -20.78 -14.89
C GLY A 138 -13.94 -19.26 -14.71
N ARG A 139 -14.10 -18.55 -15.84
CA ARG A 139 -14.01 -17.09 -15.91
C ARG A 139 -15.21 -16.37 -15.27
N HIS A 140 -16.42 -16.92 -15.32
CA HIS A 140 -17.62 -16.22 -14.85
C HIS A 140 -18.07 -16.72 -13.48
N LYS A 141 -18.75 -15.85 -12.71
CA LYS A 141 -19.36 -16.22 -11.44
C LYS A 141 -20.73 -16.86 -11.72
N PHE A 142 -21.17 -17.77 -10.85
CA PHE A 142 -22.53 -18.27 -10.89
C PHE A 142 -23.52 -17.14 -10.60
N GLU A 143 -24.52 -16.99 -11.46
CA GLU A 143 -25.62 -16.06 -11.27
C GLU A 143 -26.92 -16.88 -11.21
N PRO A 144 -27.71 -16.74 -10.13
CA PRO A 144 -28.98 -17.44 -10.02
C PRO A 144 -29.95 -16.99 -11.13
N ALA A 145 -30.78 -17.91 -11.61
CA ALA A 145 -31.89 -17.54 -12.48
C ALA A 145 -32.86 -16.62 -11.73
N PRO A 146 -33.50 -15.66 -12.42
CA PRO A 146 -34.56 -14.87 -11.82
C PRO A 146 -35.70 -15.81 -11.38
N ILE A 147 -36.14 -15.65 -10.13
CA ILE A 147 -37.21 -16.46 -9.56
C ILE A 147 -38.50 -16.13 -10.29
N GLN A 148 -39.14 -17.14 -10.86
CA GLN A 148 -40.46 -16.99 -11.48
C GLN A 148 -41.51 -17.21 -10.40
N VAL A 149 -42.15 -16.12 -9.99
CA VAL A 149 -43.26 -16.14 -9.05
C VAL A 149 -44.51 -15.69 -9.81
N PRO A 150 -45.65 -16.39 -9.69
CA PRO A 150 -46.91 -15.86 -10.22
C PRO A 150 -47.23 -14.52 -9.57
N LEU A 151 -47.80 -13.59 -10.34
CA LEU A 151 -48.27 -12.32 -9.81
C LEU A 151 -49.52 -12.54 -8.96
N SER A 152 -49.84 -11.61 -8.05
CA SER A 152 -51.00 -11.71 -7.16
C SER A 152 -52.32 -11.95 -7.90
N GLU A 153 -52.45 -11.40 -9.11
CA GLU A 153 -53.61 -11.57 -10.00
C GLU A 153 -53.70 -12.99 -10.60
N GLU A 154 -52.56 -13.66 -10.75
CA GLU A 154 -52.46 -15.00 -11.34
C GLU A 154 -52.53 -16.11 -10.27
N ILE A 155 -52.38 -15.76 -9.00
CA ILE A 155 -52.52 -16.69 -7.87
C ILE A 155 -54.01 -17.02 -7.71
N THR A 156 -54.40 -18.17 -8.26
CA THR A 156 -55.74 -18.72 -8.10
C THR A 156 -55.77 -19.76 -6.98
N GLY A 157 -56.84 -19.80 -6.18
CA GLY A 157 -57.01 -20.79 -5.10
C GLY A 157 -57.26 -22.23 -5.57
N SER A 158 -57.07 -22.54 -6.85
CA SER A 158 -57.34 -23.86 -7.43
C SER A 158 -56.17 -24.34 -8.28
N LEU A 159 -55.63 -25.52 -7.96
CA LEU A 159 -54.53 -26.14 -8.71
C LEU A 159 -54.87 -26.43 -10.17
N ARG A 160 -56.16 -26.63 -10.51
CA ARG A 160 -56.58 -26.85 -11.92
C ARG A 160 -56.39 -25.62 -12.80
N LYS A 161 -56.28 -24.44 -12.21
CA LYS A 161 -56.12 -23.15 -12.90
C LYS A 161 -54.66 -22.65 -12.90
N ILE A 162 -53.73 -23.41 -12.30
CA ILE A 162 -52.33 -22.99 -12.22
C ILE A 162 -51.67 -23.08 -13.60
N LYS A 163 -51.04 -21.99 -14.05
CA LYS A 163 -50.22 -22.01 -15.26
C LYS A 163 -48.85 -22.63 -14.91
N GLY A 164 -48.40 -23.62 -15.68
CA GLY A 164 -47.09 -24.24 -15.47
C GLY A 164 -45.93 -23.27 -15.77
N CYS A 165 -44.80 -23.42 -15.07
CA CYS A 165 -43.59 -22.65 -15.34
C CYS A 165 -42.92 -23.08 -16.66
N SER A 166 -42.66 -22.14 -17.57
CA SER A 166 -42.11 -22.42 -18.91
C SER A 166 -40.58 -22.54 -18.96
N THR A 167 -39.85 -22.44 -17.85
CA THR A 167 -38.37 -22.33 -17.84
C THR A 167 -37.63 -23.44 -17.10
N LEU A 168 -38.24 -24.62 -16.96
CA LEU A 168 -37.65 -25.79 -16.29
C LEU A 168 -36.24 -26.13 -16.76
N VAL A 169 -35.98 -26.07 -18.07
CA VAL A 169 -34.65 -26.35 -18.65
C VAL A 169 -33.60 -25.38 -18.12
N ARG A 170 -33.96 -24.09 -17.99
CA ARG A 170 -33.06 -23.05 -17.49
C ARG A 170 -32.73 -23.25 -16.01
N ASP A 171 -33.71 -23.67 -15.21
CA ASP A 171 -33.51 -23.99 -13.79
C ASP A 171 -32.63 -25.22 -13.60
N ARG A 172 -32.84 -26.27 -14.40
CA ARG A 172 -31.97 -27.45 -14.39
C ARG A 172 -30.54 -27.11 -14.80
N PHE A 173 -30.37 -26.27 -15.82
CA PHE A 173 -29.06 -25.79 -16.25
C PHE A 173 -28.34 -24.98 -15.16
N LYS A 174 -29.04 -24.04 -14.51
CA LYS A 174 -28.48 -23.28 -13.38
C LYS A 174 -28.20 -24.15 -12.15
N SER A 175 -28.97 -25.21 -11.93
CA SER A 175 -28.67 -26.21 -10.89
C SER A 175 -27.38 -26.98 -11.17
N LEU A 176 -27.07 -27.30 -12.43
CA LEU A 176 -25.81 -27.92 -12.82
C LEU A 176 -24.62 -26.97 -12.63
N GLU A 177 -24.79 -25.69 -13.00
CA GLU A 177 -23.77 -24.65 -12.73
C GLU A 177 -23.53 -24.47 -11.22
N LYS A 178 -24.60 -24.41 -10.41
CA LYS A 178 -24.49 -24.29 -8.93
C LYS A 178 -23.77 -25.49 -8.31
N ARG A 179 -23.91 -26.68 -8.88
CA ARG A 179 -23.19 -27.88 -8.45
C ARG A 179 -21.74 -27.94 -8.95
N GLY A 180 -21.32 -27.02 -9.82
CA GLY A 180 -20.00 -27.02 -10.42
C GLY A 180 -19.79 -28.13 -11.45
N LEU A 181 -20.87 -28.71 -12.00
CA LEU A 181 -20.79 -29.71 -13.07
C LEU A 181 -20.64 -29.04 -14.45
N VAL A 182 -21.15 -27.81 -14.58
CA VAL A 182 -21.07 -26.99 -15.79
C VAL A 182 -20.47 -25.64 -15.43
N VAL A 183 -19.60 -25.13 -16.30
CA VAL A 183 -18.97 -23.80 -16.16
C VAL A 183 -20.03 -22.71 -16.39
N PRO A 184 -20.20 -21.73 -15.47
CA PRO A 184 -21.03 -20.56 -15.73
C PRO A 184 -20.54 -19.81 -16.98
N THR A 185 -21.46 -19.51 -17.90
CA THR A 185 -21.15 -18.74 -19.12
C THR A 185 -21.90 -17.41 -19.12
N ALA A 186 -21.24 -16.36 -19.58
CA ALA A 186 -21.92 -15.10 -19.86
C ALA A 186 -22.54 -15.14 -21.26
N ARG A 187 -23.70 -14.51 -21.42
CA ARG A 187 -24.31 -14.31 -22.73
C ARG A 187 -23.38 -13.46 -23.58
N THR A 188 -22.89 -14.02 -24.68
CA THR A 188 -22.10 -13.28 -25.66
C THR A 188 -23.05 -12.40 -26.47
N LYS A 189 -22.78 -11.09 -26.50
CA LYS A 189 -23.45 -10.20 -27.45
C LYS A 189 -22.80 -10.40 -28.80
N THR A 190 -23.54 -10.88 -29.79
CA THR A 190 -23.06 -10.94 -31.17
C THR A 190 -22.78 -9.51 -31.64
N LYS A 191 -21.54 -9.20 -32.02
CA LYS A 191 -21.24 -7.93 -32.69
C LYS A 191 -21.87 -7.99 -34.07
N ARG A 192 -22.69 -6.99 -34.40
CA ARG A 192 -23.12 -6.78 -35.79
C ARG A 192 -21.86 -6.41 -36.58
N LYS A 193 -21.63 -7.10 -37.69
CA LYS A 193 -20.59 -6.74 -38.66
C LYS A 193 -20.96 -5.42 -39.32
#